data_AF-A0A972ASU5-F1
#
_entry.id   AF-A0A972ASU5-F1
#
_cell.length_a   1.000
_cell.length_b   1.000
_cell.length_c   1.000
_cell.angle_alpha   90.00
_cell.angle_beta   90.00
_cell.angle_gamma   90.00
#
_symmetry.space_group_name_H-M   'P 1'
#
loop_
_entity.id
_entity.type
_entity.pdbx_description
1 polymer ?
#
loop_
_entity_poly.entity_id
_entity_poly.type
_entity_poly.pdbx_seq_one_letter_code
_entity_poly.pdbx_strand_id
1 'polypeptide(L)' 'FFGEIPSCPGVWANEKTLEECRDVLKEVLEEWIVLKLRNGDQLPSIGGINLNIVV' A
#
# COMPACT_ATOMS: atom_id res chain seq x y z
N PHE A 1 -14.50 10.58 0.71
CA PHE A 1 -14.12 9.50 -0.20
C PHE A 1 -13.28 8.52 0.58
N PHE A 2 -13.68 7.26 0.58
CA PHE A 2 -12.94 6.19 1.23
C PHE A 2 -12.31 5.31 0.16
N GLY A 3 -11.05 4.93 0.37
CA GLY A 3 -10.31 4.03 -0.49
C GLY A 3 -9.49 3.06 0.35
N GLU A 4 -9.43 1.81 -0.08
CA GLU A 4 -8.61 0.77 0.55
C GLU A 4 -7.98 -0.12 -0.52
N ILE A 5 -6.91 -0.80 -0.15
CA ILE A 5 -6.24 -1.78 -1.01
C ILE A 5 -6.43 -3.17 -0.38
N PRO A 6 -7.38 -4.00 -0.86
CA PRO A 6 -7.71 -5.28 -0.23
C PRO A 6 -6.54 -6.25 -0.12
N SER A 7 -5.58 -6.19 -1.06
CA SER A 7 -4.37 -7.01 -1.01
C SER A 7 -3.38 -6.57 0.08
N CYS A 8 -3.48 -5.34 0.58
CA CYS A 8 -2.57 -4.75 1.57
C CYS A 8 -3.34 -4.40 2.86
N PRO A 9 -3.55 -5.37 3.77
CA PRO A 9 -4.33 -5.14 4.99
C PRO A 9 -3.73 -4.00 5.82
N GLY A 10 -4.60 -3.05 6.21
CA GLY A 10 -4.22 -1.85 6.95
C GLY A 10 -3.93 -0.63 6.07
N VAL A 11 -3.94 -0.76 4.74
CA VAL A 11 -3.77 0.37 3.80
C VAL A 11 -5.14 0.90 3.38
N TRP A 12 -5.51 2.05 3.93
CA TRP A 12 -6.75 2.75 3.61
C TRP A 12 -6.57 4.27 3.79
N ALA A 13 -7.46 5.04 3.17
CA ALA A 13 -7.53 6.49 3.29
C ALA A 13 -8.99 6.97 3.31
N ASN A 14 -9.24 8.10 3.97
CA ASN A 14 -10.57 8.69 4.03
C ASN A 14 -10.48 10.22 3.99
N GLU A 15 -10.67 10.79 2.81
CA GLU A 15 -10.46 12.23 2.58
C GLU A 15 -11.68 12.93 1.98
N LYS A 16 -11.64 14.26 1.94
CA LYS A 16 -12.78 15.09 1.49
C LYS A 16 -12.99 15.01 -0.02
N THR A 17 -11.91 14.83 -0.79
CA THR A 17 -11.96 14.71 -2.26
C THR A 17 -11.38 13.37 -2.73
N LEU A 18 -11.67 13.00 -3.98
CA LEU A 18 -11.15 11.76 -4.57
C LEU A 18 -9.64 11.84 -4.79
N GLU A 19 -9.16 13.02 -5.22
CA GLU A 19 -7.76 13.32 -5.45
C GLU A 19 -6.94 13.20 -4.16
N GLU A 20 -7.38 13.87 -3.08
CA GLU A 20 -6.74 13.75 -1.77
C GLU A 20 -6.76 12.32 -1.26
N CYS A 21 -7.89 11.61 -1.42
CA CYS A 21 -8.01 10.22 -0.99
C CYS A 21 -6.99 9.32 -1.71
N ARG A 22 -6.81 9.52 -3.01
CA ARG A 22 -5.82 8.78 -3.80
C ARG A 22 -4.39 9.10 -3.37
N ASP A 23 -4.10 10.38 -3.14
CA ASP A 23 -2.74 10.83 -2.80
C ASP A 23 -2.36 10.31 -1.39
N VAL A 24 -3.27 10.40 -0.41
CA VAL A 24 -3.08 9.81 0.93
C VAL A 24 -2.99 8.28 0.86
N LEU A 25 -3.84 7.61 0.08
CA LEU A 25 -3.78 6.15 -0.06
C LEU A 25 -2.43 5.68 -0.63
N LYS A 26 -1.82 6.48 -1.51
CA LYS A 26 -0.49 6.21 -2.04
C LYS A 26 0.60 6.35 -0.96
N GLU A 27 0.55 7.41 -0.16
CA GLU A 27 1.50 7.61 0.95
C GLU A 27 1.44 6.44 1.95
N VAL A 28 0.24 6.06 2.37
CA VAL A 28 0.04 4.93 3.30
C VAL A 28 0.54 3.61 2.70
N LEU A 29 0.36 3.39 1.40
CA LEU A 29 0.89 2.21 0.71
C LEU A 29 2.43 2.18 0.73
N GLU A 30 3.09 3.32 0.46
CA GLU A 30 4.56 3.41 0.47
C GLU A 30 5.14 3.10 1.86
N GLU A 31 4.55 3.66 2.92
CA GLU A 31 4.95 3.40 4.30
C GLU A 31 4.75 1.92 4.68
N TRP A 32 3.61 1.34 4.28
CA TRP A 32 3.31 -0.06 4.53
C TRP A 32 4.33 -1.00 3.85
N ILE A 33 4.69 -0.73 2.60
CA ILE A 33 5.72 -1.50 1.87
C ILE A 33 7.06 -1.41 2.61
N VAL A 34 7.50 -0.21 3.00
CA VAL A 34 8.77 -0.02 3.72
C VAL A 34 8.78 -0.81 5.03
N LEU A 35 7.69 -0.80 5.78
CA LEU A 35 7.57 -1.54 7.03
C LEU A 35 7.64 -3.06 6.81
N LYS A 36 6.93 -3.57 5.80
CA LYS A 36 6.95 -4.99 5.45
C LYS A 36 8.32 -5.48 5.00
N LEU A 37 8.99 -4.70 4.14
CA LEU A 37 10.36 -5.01 3.71
C LEU A 37 11.35 -5.03 4.88
N ARG A 38 11.27 -4.06 5.79
CA ARG A 38 12.13 -4.00 6.98
C ARG A 38 11.95 -5.20 7.91
N ASN A 39 10.72 -5.69 8.02
CA ASN A 39 10.39 -6.85 8.84
C ASN A 39 10.74 -8.19 8.14
N GLY A 40 11.09 -8.17 6.84
CA GLY A 40 11.27 -9.38 6.06
C GLY A 40 9.97 -10.14 5.77
N ASP A 41 8.82 -9.45 5.89
CA ASP A 41 7.51 -10.05 5.63
C ASP A 41 7.34 -10.31 4.12
N GLN A 42 6.69 -11.43 3.78
CA GLN A 42 6.31 -11.67 2.39
C GLN A 42 5.21 -10.72 1.94
N LEU A 43 5.50 -9.97 0.89
CA LEU A 43 4.57 -9.04 0.25
C LEU A 43 3.69 -9.77 -0.78
N PRO A 44 2.40 -9.43 -0.90
CA PRO A 44 1.59 -9.90 -2.01
C PRO A 44 2.12 -9.34 -3.34
N SER A 45 1.78 -9.99 -4.45
CA SER A 45 2.00 -9.40 -5.77
C SER A 45 1.04 -8.24 -5.97
N ILE A 46 1.56 -7.03 -6.15
CA ILE A 46 0.77 -5.81 -6.32
C ILE A 46 0.85 -5.40 -7.78
N GLY A 47 -0.28 -5.43 -8.50
CA GLY A 47 -0.31 -5.08 -9.93
C GLY A 47 0.60 -5.95 -10.82
N GLY A 48 0.87 -7.19 -10.42
CA GLY A 48 1.80 -8.10 -11.11
C GLY A 48 3.27 -7.94 -10.72
N ILE A 49 3.59 -7.02 -9.80
CA ILE A 49 4.95 -6.80 -9.29
C ILE A 49 5.13 -7.62 -8.00
N ASN A 50 6.13 -8.50 -8.00
CA ASN A 50 6.52 -9.25 -6.81
C ASN A 50 7.78 -8.64 -6.18
N LEU A 51 7.60 -7.97 -5.04
CA LEU A 51 8.68 -7.29 -4.32
C LEU A 51 9.53 -8.22 -3.42
N ASN A 52 9.17 -9.51 -3.32
CA ASN A 52 9.98 -10.48 -2.58
C ASN A 52 11.17 -11.00 -3.38
N ILE A 53 11.23 -10.70 -4.67
CA ILE A 53 12.31 -11.15 -5.57
C ILE A 53 13.43 -10.11 -5.47
N VAL A 54 14.16 -10.14 -4.37
CA VAL A 54 15.44 -9.43 -4.27
C VAL A 54 16.49 -10.37 -4.84
N VAL A 55 17.12 -9.94 -5.94
CA VAL A 55 18.28 -10.60 -6.57
C VAL A 55 19.52 -10.40 -5.72
#